data_AF-A0A6U3R7X4-F1
#
_entry.id   AF-A0A6U3R7X4-F1
#
_cell.length_a   1.000
_cell.length_b   1.000
_cell.length_c   1.000
_cell.angle_alpha   90.00
_cell.angle_beta   90.00
_cell.angle_gamma   90.00
#
_symmetry.space_group_name_H-M   'P 1'
#
loop_
_entity.id
_entity.type
_entity.pdbx_description
1 polymer ?
#
loop_
_entity_poly.entity_id
_entity_poly.type
_entity_poly.pdbx_seq_one_letter_code
_entity_poly.pdbx_strand_id
1 'polypeptide(L)'
;ALIPSCRKKLFASKPPTTETKVSSKSFLKFAAPVLTLILGKLAAFGFMTHVAASLPAETALASHQIVLSLFFFLSPCLEVISQTAQAFLPTYYAGRDAATTSSNKKEWNNASNALGAKLLKLGLTVGIFASAIAASVPLFFSNLLTNDLSIQTAVKPLALPLALAGLLTAPVAVSEGVLLARRELKYLASVYLGSTIIFPMGLLRLKKTGGPVSNVWYGFAAFQLFRAICFTGKLWGRALWNKVLGGKKDDTSLD
;
A
#
# COMPACT_ATOMS: atom_id res chain seq x y z
N ALA A 1 -8.76 26.90 -6.48
CA ALA A 1 -10.13 27.09 -6.00
C ALA A 1 -11.19 26.16 -6.66
N LEU A 2 -10.83 24.98 -7.22
CA LEU A 2 -11.75 24.11 -8.02
C LEU A 2 -12.44 22.97 -7.24
N ILE A 3 -12.13 22.80 -5.96
CA ILE A 3 -12.69 21.72 -5.11
C ILE A 3 -14.14 22.00 -4.62
N PRO A 4 -14.55 23.26 -4.32
CA PRO A 4 -15.88 23.53 -3.74
C PRO A 4 -17.05 23.16 -4.67
N SER A 5 -16.92 23.38 -5.98
CA SER A 5 -18.00 23.21 -6.96
C SER A 5 -18.38 21.74 -7.18
N CYS A 6 -17.39 20.87 -7.43
CA CYS A 6 -17.61 19.42 -7.50
C CYS A 6 -18.13 18.86 -6.17
N ARG A 7 -17.57 19.32 -5.03
CA ARG A 7 -18.00 18.89 -3.70
C ARG A 7 -19.48 19.23 -3.46
N LYS A 8 -19.90 20.47 -3.75
CA LYS A 8 -21.29 20.92 -3.57
C LYS A 8 -22.26 20.13 -4.47
N LYS A 9 -21.86 19.85 -5.72
CA LYS A 9 -22.64 19.02 -6.65
C LYS A 9 -22.75 17.56 -6.19
N LEU A 10 -21.70 17.01 -5.61
CA LEU A 10 -21.67 15.64 -5.08
C LEU A 10 -22.67 15.45 -3.94
N PHE A 11 -22.68 16.37 -2.97
CA PHE A 11 -23.59 16.31 -1.82
C PHE A 11 -25.02 16.76 -2.17
N ALA A 12 -25.23 17.39 -3.32
CA ALA A 12 -26.55 17.77 -3.81
C ALA A 12 -27.19 16.72 -4.74
N SER A 13 -26.42 15.77 -5.27
CA SER A 13 -26.96 14.75 -6.18
C SER A 13 -27.69 13.65 -5.43
N LYS A 14 -28.93 13.34 -5.84
CA LYS A 14 -29.74 12.24 -5.30
C LYS A 14 -29.06 10.89 -5.64
N PRO A 15 -29.00 9.91 -4.72
CA PRO A 15 -28.44 8.61 -5.03
C PRO A 15 -29.20 7.95 -6.20
N PRO A 16 -28.50 7.28 -7.13
CA PRO A 16 -29.16 6.61 -8.24
C PRO A 16 -30.08 5.50 -7.72
N THR A 17 -31.35 5.55 -8.09
CA THR A 17 -32.43 4.64 -7.65
C THR A 17 -32.57 3.39 -8.52
N THR A 18 -31.59 3.08 -9.37
CA THR A 18 -31.65 1.94 -10.29
C THR A 18 -31.09 0.67 -9.62
N GLU A 19 -31.98 -0.27 -9.29
CA GLU A 19 -31.63 -1.65 -8.95
C GLU A 19 -30.84 -2.29 -10.09
N THR A 20 -29.51 -2.17 -10.01
CA THR A 20 -28.63 -2.77 -11.00
C THR A 20 -28.41 -4.22 -10.59
N LYS A 21 -29.11 -5.17 -11.23
CA LYS A 21 -28.85 -6.61 -11.02
C LYS A 21 -27.37 -6.88 -11.29
N VAL A 22 -26.61 -7.13 -10.22
CA VAL A 22 -25.18 -7.45 -10.33
C VAL A 22 -25.07 -8.82 -10.98
N SER A 23 -24.72 -8.85 -12.27
CA SER A 23 -24.45 -10.10 -12.97
C SER A 23 -23.26 -10.82 -12.34
N SER A 24 -23.38 -12.14 -12.08
CA SER A 24 -22.30 -12.97 -11.54
C SER A 24 -20.99 -12.85 -12.33
N LYS A 25 -21.08 -12.64 -13.64
CA LYS A 25 -19.92 -12.42 -14.52
C LYS A 25 -19.21 -11.09 -14.23
N SER A 26 -19.94 -10.03 -13.93
CA SER A 26 -19.38 -8.73 -13.55
C SER A 26 -18.76 -8.77 -12.16
N PHE A 27 -19.39 -9.50 -11.22
CA PHE A 27 -18.82 -9.77 -9.91
C PHE A 27 -17.52 -10.55 -10.01
N LEU A 28 -17.49 -11.67 -10.76
CA LEU A 28 -16.31 -12.51 -10.89
C LEU A 28 -15.12 -11.78 -11.53
N LYS A 29 -15.37 -10.92 -12.52
CA LYS A 29 -14.35 -10.06 -13.14
C LYS A 29 -13.69 -9.09 -12.13
N PHE A 30 -14.39 -8.73 -11.06
CA PHE A 30 -13.86 -7.92 -9.98
C PHE A 30 -13.21 -8.78 -8.89
N ALA A 31 -13.91 -9.84 -8.45
CA ALA A 31 -13.50 -10.69 -7.34
C ALA A 31 -12.24 -11.52 -7.65
N ALA A 32 -12.08 -12.04 -8.86
CA ALA A 32 -10.93 -12.88 -9.20
C ALA A 32 -9.58 -12.13 -9.06
N PRO A 33 -9.42 -10.92 -9.65
CA PRO A 33 -8.23 -10.12 -9.39
C PRO A 33 -8.01 -9.83 -7.91
N VAL A 34 -9.05 -9.44 -7.16
CA VAL A 34 -8.95 -9.13 -5.73
C VAL A 34 -8.51 -10.35 -4.92
N LEU A 35 -9.03 -11.53 -5.23
CA LEU A 35 -8.61 -12.80 -4.63
C LEU A 35 -7.12 -13.05 -4.91
N THR A 36 -6.64 -12.79 -6.13
CA THR A 36 -5.20 -12.88 -6.45
C THR A 36 -4.36 -11.94 -5.58
N LEU A 37 -4.84 -10.72 -5.28
CA LEU A 37 -4.13 -9.80 -4.38
C LEU A 37 -4.02 -10.38 -2.97
N ILE A 38 -5.14 -10.88 -2.44
CA ILE A 38 -5.21 -11.44 -1.07
C ILE A 38 -4.29 -12.66 -0.97
N LEU A 39 -4.40 -13.61 -1.91
CA LEU A 39 -3.54 -14.78 -1.95
C LEU A 39 -2.06 -14.39 -2.12
N GLY A 40 -1.76 -13.37 -2.91
CA GLY A 40 -0.40 -12.85 -3.05
C GLY A 40 0.17 -12.31 -1.73
N LYS A 41 -0.62 -11.56 -0.96
CA LYS A 41 -0.23 -11.11 0.39
C LYS A 41 0.04 -12.30 1.32
N LEU A 42 -0.89 -13.24 1.38
CA LEU A 42 -0.78 -14.42 2.25
C LEU A 42 0.43 -15.28 1.88
N ALA A 43 0.68 -15.49 0.58
CA ALA A 43 1.85 -16.19 0.11
C ALA A 43 3.15 -15.49 0.54
N ALA A 44 3.24 -14.16 0.40
CA ALA A 44 4.43 -13.40 0.82
C ALA A 44 4.73 -13.60 2.33
N PHE A 45 3.72 -13.49 3.19
CA PHE A 45 3.89 -13.75 4.63
C PHE A 45 4.21 -15.21 4.93
N GLY A 46 3.59 -16.16 4.22
CA GLY A 46 3.89 -17.58 4.31
C GLY A 46 5.35 -17.90 3.97
N PHE A 47 5.88 -17.32 2.89
CA PHE A 47 7.28 -17.47 2.51
C PHE A 47 8.25 -16.82 3.51
N MET A 48 7.92 -15.65 4.05
CA MET A 48 8.72 -15.04 5.11
C MET A 48 8.81 -15.96 6.32
N THR A 49 7.67 -16.50 6.77
CA THR A 49 7.61 -17.43 7.91
C THR A 49 8.35 -18.73 7.62
N HIS A 50 8.22 -19.28 6.41
CA HIS A 50 8.97 -20.48 6.00
C HIS A 50 10.49 -20.24 6.05
N VAL A 51 10.96 -19.11 5.54
CA VAL A 51 12.40 -18.79 5.58
C VAL A 51 12.86 -18.57 7.00
N ALA A 52 12.12 -17.81 7.82
CA ALA A 52 12.44 -17.59 9.23
C ALA A 52 12.52 -18.90 10.03
N ALA A 53 11.59 -19.84 9.79
CA ALA A 53 11.59 -21.16 10.40
C ALA A 53 12.77 -22.05 9.97
N SER A 54 13.37 -21.76 8.81
CA SER A 54 14.49 -22.54 8.27
C SER A 54 15.86 -21.95 8.60
N LEU A 55 15.92 -20.84 9.34
CA LEU A 55 17.18 -20.25 9.77
C LEU A 55 17.78 -21.07 10.94
N PRO A 56 19.12 -21.13 11.07
CA PRO A 56 19.77 -21.96 12.10
C PRO A 56 19.51 -21.49 13.55
N ALA A 57 19.19 -20.21 13.76
CA ALA A 57 18.97 -19.68 15.10
C ALA A 57 17.59 -20.07 15.63
N GLU A 58 17.55 -20.75 16.79
CA GLU A 58 16.30 -21.24 17.41
C GLU A 58 15.30 -20.11 17.71
N THR A 59 15.80 -18.92 18.06
CA THR A 59 14.97 -17.74 18.35
C THR A 59 14.42 -17.05 17.09
N ALA A 60 14.84 -17.44 15.89
CA ALA A 60 14.48 -16.76 14.64
C ALA A 60 12.99 -16.81 14.36
N LEU A 61 12.37 -17.99 14.47
CA LEU A 61 10.94 -18.17 14.21
C LEU A 61 10.10 -17.43 15.25
N ALA A 62 10.45 -17.54 16.54
CA ALA A 62 9.71 -16.87 17.61
C ALA A 62 9.78 -15.34 17.47
N SER A 63 10.96 -14.79 17.19
CA SER A 63 11.15 -13.35 16.97
C SER A 63 10.40 -12.87 15.73
N HIS A 64 10.40 -13.65 14.65
CA HIS A 64 9.61 -13.37 13.45
C HIS A 64 8.12 -13.29 13.75
N GLN A 65 7.57 -14.23 14.52
CA GLN A 65 6.14 -14.24 14.84
C GLN A 65 5.74 -13.02 15.67
N ILE A 66 6.52 -12.64 16.68
CA ILE A 66 6.28 -11.43 17.48
C ILE A 66 6.20 -10.18 16.57
N VAL A 67 7.17 -10.01 15.68
CA VAL A 67 7.25 -8.84 14.81
C VAL A 67 6.16 -8.87 13.73
N LEU A 68 5.79 -10.05 13.24
CA LEU A 68 4.68 -10.23 12.30
C LEU A 68 3.34 -9.88 12.94
N SER A 69 3.12 -10.28 14.20
CA SER A 69 1.94 -9.90 14.97
C SER A 69 1.85 -8.39 15.18
N LEU A 70 2.95 -7.72 15.52
CA LEU A 70 2.99 -6.26 15.64
C LEU A 70 2.66 -5.55 14.31
N PHE A 71 3.20 -6.06 13.21
CA PHE A 71 2.89 -5.54 11.88
C PHE A 71 1.39 -5.67 11.56
N PHE A 72 0.78 -6.83 11.82
CA PHE A 72 -0.65 -7.04 11.60
C PHE A 72 -1.52 -6.25 12.57
N PHE A 73 -1.08 -6.03 13.80
CA PHE A 73 -1.80 -5.22 14.78
C PHE A 73 -2.02 -3.77 14.30
N LEU A 74 -1.04 -3.21 13.60
CA LEU A 74 -1.08 -1.81 13.14
C LEU A 74 -1.59 -1.64 11.69
N SER A 75 -1.62 -2.72 10.92
CA SER A 75 -2.12 -2.73 9.54
C SER A 75 -3.54 -2.15 9.37
N PRO A 76 -4.53 -2.41 10.27
CA PRO A 76 -5.87 -1.86 10.16
C PRO A 76 -5.92 -0.33 10.07
N CYS A 77 -4.99 0.39 10.72
CA CYS A 77 -4.93 1.85 10.65
C CYS A 77 -4.75 2.36 9.21
N LEU A 78 -4.01 1.63 8.38
CA LEU A 78 -3.78 1.95 6.97
C LEU A 78 -4.90 1.41 6.08
N GLU A 79 -5.45 0.24 6.41
CA GLU A 79 -6.53 -0.39 5.67
C GLU A 79 -7.81 0.48 5.67
N VAL A 80 -8.13 1.13 6.80
CA VAL A 80 -9.27 2.06 6.87
C VAL A 80 -9.12 3.22 5.87
N ILE A 81 -7.91 3.71 5.64
CA ILE A 81 -7.64 4.78 4.66
C ILE A 81 -7.80 4.25 3.23
N SER A 82 -7.33 3.03 2.97
CA SER A 82 -7.57 2.32 1.70
C SER A 82 -9.07 2.18 1.41
N GLN A 83 -9.85 1.73 2.40
CA GLN A 83 -11.30 1.58 2.29
C GLN A 83 -12.00 2.94 2.10
N THR A 84 -11.51 3.99 2.76
CA THR A 84 -11.99 5.37 2.55
C THR A 84 -11.81 5.79 1.09
N ALA A 85 -10.65 5.48 0.48
CA ALA A 85 -10.44 5.71 -0.95
C ALA A 85 -11.46 4.96 -1.80
N GLN A 86 -11.69 3.67 -1.52
CA GLN A 86 -12.65 2.82 -2.23
C GLN A 86 -14.11 3.27 -2.08
N ALA A 87 -14.48 3.84 -0.94
CA ALA A 87 -15.83 4.33 -0.68
C ALA A 87 -16.12 5.66 -1.39
N PHE A 88 -15.18 6.62 -1.35
CA PHE A 88 -15.46 7.99 -1.80
C PHE A 88 -15.00 8.29 -3.22
N LEU A 89 -13.91 7.70 -3.73
CA LEU A 89 -13.42 8.00 -5.08
C LEU A 89 -14.39 7.62 -6.22
N PRO A 90 -15.15 6.51 -6.16
CA PRO A 90 -16.07 6.14 -7.24
C PRO A 90 -17.09 7.24 -7.59
N THR A 91 -17.52 8.02 -6.61
CA THR A 91 -18.48 9.12 -6.81
C THR A 91 -17.95 10.22 -7.75
N TYR A 92 -16.64 10.49 -7.73
CA TYR A 92 -16.01 11.45 -8.64
C TYR A 92 -15.97 10.93 -10.08
N TYR A 93 -15.87 9.62 -10.28
CA TYR A 93 -15.92 9.02 -11.61
C TYR A 93 -17.35 9.01 -12.17
N ALA A 94 -18.35 8.73 -11.34
CA ALA A 94 -19.74 8.89 -11.73
C ALA A 94 -20.06 10.34 -12.15
N GLY A 95 -19.59 11.32 -11.37
CA GLY A 95 -19.73 12.75 -11.71
C GLY A 95 -19.02 13.14 -13.00
N ARG A 96 -17.85 12.56 -13.28
CA ARG A 96 -17.11 12.74 -14.53
C ARG A 96 -17.86 12.15 -15.72
N ASP A 97 -18.40 10.95 -15.57
CA ASP A 97 -19.08 10.25 -16.65
C ASP A 97 -20.42 10.93 -17.00
N ALA A 98 -21.06 11.60 -16.02
CA ALA A 98 -22.21 12.47 -16.22
C ALA A 98 -21.88 13.87 -16.80
N ALA A 99 -20.61 14.28 -16.83
CA ALA A 99 -20.22 15.58 -17.34
C ALA A 99 -20.20 15.62 -18.88
N THR A 100 -20.81 16.64 -19.48
CA THR A 100 -20.94 16.80 -20.94
C THR A 100 -19.71 17.42 -21.59
N THR A 101 -19.15 18.48 -20.98
CA THR A 101 -18.00 19.22 -21.52
C THR A 101 -16.65 18.62 -21.07
N SER A 102 -15.64 18.66 -21.94
CA SER A 102 -14.26 18.24 -21.65
C SER A 102 -13.64 18.98 -20.45
N SER A 103 -13.94 20.27 -20.28
CA SER A 103 -13.52 21.08 -19.13
C SER A 103 -14.02 20.50 -17.80
N ASN A 104 -15.30 20.15 -17.72
CA ASN A 104 -15.92 19.57 -16.53
C ASN A 104 -15.35 18.18 -16.21
N LYS A 105 -15.08 17.35 -17.25
CA LYS A 105 -14.42 16.04 -17.04
C LYS A 105 -13.03 16.18 -16.44
N LYS A 106 -12.27 17.19 -16.88
CA LYS A 106 -10.94 17.50 -16.32
C LYS A 106 -11.04 17.96 -14.86
N GLU A 107 -12.05 18.75 -14.51
CA GLU A 107 -12.31 19.18 -13.12
C GLU A 107 -12.55 17.98 -12.19
N TRP A 108 -13.43 17.05 -12.56
CA TRP A 108 -13.70 15.84 -11.77
C TRP A 108 -12.46 14.95 -11.61
N ASN A 109 -11.67 14.76 -12.68
CA ASN A 109 -10.40 14.03 -12.61
C ASN A 109 -9.40 14.71 -11.66
N ASN A 110 -9.30 16.04 -11.71
CA ASN A 110 -8.43 16.81 -10.82
C ASN A 110 -8.88 16.70 -9.36
N ALA A 111 -10.19 16.78 -9.10
CA ALA A 111 -10.74 16.62 -7.76
C ALA A 111 -10.49 15.21 -7.19
N SER A 112 -10.68 14.17 -8.01
CA SER A 112 -10.34 12.78 -7.66
C SER A 112 -8.85 12.60 -7.35
N ASN A 113 -7.97 13.15 -8.19
CA ASN A 113 -6.52 13.12 -7.96
C ASN A 113 -6.11 13.88 -6.69
N ALA A 114 -6.76 15.02 -6.41
CA ALA A 114 -6.52 15.79 -5.20
C ALA A 114 -6.95 15.04 -3.94
N LEU A 115 -8.10 14.34 -3.97
CA LEU A 115 -8.52 13.47 -2.86
C LEU A 115 -7.53 12.33 -2.66
N GLY A 116 -7.13 11.63 -3.72
CA GLY A 116 -6.12 10.57 -3.64
C GLY A 116 -4.80 11.05 -3.04
N ALA A 117 -4.32 12.24 -3.43
CA ALA A 117 -3.09 12.81 -2.87
C ALA A 117 -3.22 13.20 -1.39
N LYS A 118 -4.39 13.70 -0.96
CA LYS A 118 -4.68 13.98 0.45
C LYS A 118 -4.72 12.71 1.28
N LEU A 119 -5.36 11.65 0.77
CA LEU A 119 -5.38 10.34 1.43
C LEU A 119 -3.98 9.74 1.52
N LEU A 120 -3.15 9.90 0.48
CA LEU A 120 -1.75 9.45 0.53
C LEU A 120 -0.96 10.19 1.59
N LYS A 121 -1.10 11.51 1.68
CA LYS A 121 -0.44 12.32 2.73
C LYS A 121 -0.89 11.88 4.13
N LEU A 122 -2.20 11.70 4.32
CA LEU A 122 -2.76 11.19 5.58
C LEU A 122 -2.21 9.79 5.90
N GLY A 123 -2.19 8.89 4.92
CA GLY A 123 -1.65 7.54 5.07
C GLY A 123 -0.19 7.54 5.45
N LEU A 124 0.64 8.39 4.83
CA LEU A 124 2.04 8.55 5.21
C LEU A 124 2.18 9.06 6.65
N THR A 125 1.40 10.06 7.05
CA THR A 125 1.41 10.55 8.43
C THR A 125 1.05 9.44 9.43
N VAL A 126 -0.08 8.76 9.21
CA VAL A 126 -0.50 7.62 10.06
C VAL A 126 0.54 6.50 10.03
N GLY A 127 1.10 6.22 8.86
CA GLY A 127 2.14 5.21 8.66
C GLY A 127 3.43 5.50 9.44
N ILE A 128 3.87 6.76 9.49
CA ILE A 128 5.02 7.18 10.29
C ILE A 128 4.75 6.89 11.78
N PHE A 129 3.61 7.35 12.30
CA PHE A 129 3.26 7.14 13.71
C PHE A 129 3.09 5.66 14.05
N ALA A 130 2.33 4.93 13.23
CA ALA A 130 2.10 3.50 13.42
C ALA A 130 3.44 2.75 13.40
N SER A 131 4.31 3.01 12.43
CA SER A 131 5.61 2.33 12.31
C SER A 131 6.57 2.67 13.46
N ALA A 132 6.55 3.92 13.94
CA ALA A 132 7.30 4.32 15.11
C ALA A 132 6.81 3.59 16.38
N ILE A 133 5.50 3.48 16.57
CA ILE A 133 4.89 2.70 17.66
C ILE A 133 5.31 1.23 17.52
N ALA A 134 5.17 0.65 16.33
CA ALA A 134 5.55 -0.74 16.04
C ALA A 134 7.00 -1.03 16.44
N ALA A 135 7.92 -0.14 16.06
CA ALA A 135 9.35 -0.30 16.29
C ALA A 135 9.77 -0.02 17.73
N SER A 136 9.06 0.86 18.44
CA SER A 136 9.31 1.12 19.86
C SER A 136 9.10 -0.11 20.74
N VAL A 137 8.16 -0.98 20.37
CA VAL A 137 7.81 -2.16 21.16
C VAL A 137 8.97 -3.17 21.24
N PRO A 138 9.59 -3.64 20.13
CA PRO A 138 10.78 -4.48 20.22
C PRO A 138 12.02 -3.79 20.81
N LEU A 139 12.14 -2.45 20.70
CA LEU A 139 13.30 -1.71 21.22
C LEU A 139 13.28 -1.54 22.73
N PHE A 140 12.14 -1.14 23.28
CA PHE A 140 12.03 -0.67 24.67
C PHE A 140 11.11 -1.53 25.54
N PHE A 141 10.18 -2.26 24.93
CA PHE A 141 9.11 -2.99 25.62
C PHE A 141 9.09 -4.49 25.27
N SER A 142 10.26 -5.07 24.97
CA SER A 142 10.38 -6.49 24.60
C SER A 142 9.93 -7.44 25.73
N ASN A 143 10.01 -7.00 26.98
CA ASN A 143 9.51 -7.71 28.16
C ASN A 143 7.98 -7.87 28.19
N LEU A 144 7.22 -6.98 27.54
CA LEU A 144 5.76 -7.12 27.43
C LEU A 144 5.36 -8.23 26.46
N LEU A 145 6.26 -8.63 25.55
CA LEU A 145 5.99 -9.62 24.52
C LEU A 145 6.36 -11.04 24.96
N THR A 146 7.41 -11.18 25.77
CA THR A 146 7.93 -12.47 26.20
C THR A 146 8.80 -12.35 27.45
N ASN A 147 8.80 -13.40 28.27
CA ASN A 147 9.68 -13.53 29.43
C ASN A 147 11.06 -14.13 29.09
N ASP A 148 11.25 -14.64 27.87
CA ASP A 148 12.52 -15.24 27.43
C ASP A 148 13.51 -14.16 26.98
N LEU A 149 14.62 -14.01 27.72
CA LEU A 149 15.68 -13.03 27.44
C LEU A 149 16.36 -13.24 26.08
N SER A 150 16.45 -14.49 25.60
CA SER A 150 17.06 -14.81 24.30
C SER A 150 16.22 -14.23 23.16
N ILE A 151 14.90 -14.34 23.25
CA ILE A 151 13.96 -13.78 22.28
C ILE A 151 13.92 -12.25 22.40
N GLN A 152 13.94 -11.70 23.62
CA GLN A 152 14.00 -10.24 23.82
C GLN A 152 15.22 -9.60 23.14
N THR A 153 16.37 -10.28 23.16
CA THR A 153 17.58 -9.81 22.48
C THR A 153 17.46 -9.95 20.96
N ALA A 154 16.85 -11.04 20.49
CA ALA A 154 16.67 -11.32 19.07
C ALA A 154 15.63 -10.42 18.37
N VAL A 155 14.66 -9.85 19.09
CA VAL A 155 13.64 -8.94 18.50
C VAL A 155 14.13 -7.51 18.30
N LYS A 156 15.09 -7.02 19.09
CA LYS A 156 15.64 -5.65 18.96
C LYS A 156 16.13 -5.30 17.56
N PRO A 157 16.97 -6.12 16.88
CA PRO A 157 17.43 -5.81 15.52
C PRO A 157 16.32 -5.83 14.46
N LEU A 158 15.13 -6.37 14.77
CA LEU A 158 13.97 -6.36 13.87
C LEU A 158 13.21 -5.03 13.89
N ALA A 159 13.45 -4.16 14.86
CA ALA A 159 12.71 -2.90 15.00
C ALA A 159 12.87 -1.97 13.79
N LEU A 160 14.10 -1.78 13.30
CA LEU A 160 14.36 -0.94 12.13
C LEU A 160 13.69 -1.47 10.85
N PRO A 161 13.90 -2.74 10.44
CA PRO A 161 13.25 -3.24 9.24
C PRO A 161 11.73 -3.34 9.39
N LEU A 162 11.19 -3.55 10.61
CA LEU A 162 9.75 -3.40 10.89
C LEU A 162 9.28 -1.97 10.65
N ALA A 163 10.00 -0.96 11.14
CA ALA A 163 9.66 0.45 10.93
C ALA A 163 9.63 0.79 9.43
N LEU A 164 10.63 0.34 8.68
CA LEU A 164 10.71 0.54 7.24
C LEU A 164 9.57 -0.16 6.51
N ALA A 165 9.30 -1.43 6.84
CA ALA A 165 8.20 -2.18 6.23
C ALA A 165 6.83 -1.56 6.53
N GLY A 166 6.59 -1.12 7.76
CA GLY A 166 5.37 -0.41 8.15
C GLY A 166 5.22 0.90 7.39
N LEU A 167 6.29 1.71 7.32
CA LEU A 167 6.26 3.02 6.67
C LEU A 167 5.98 2.88 5.18
N LEU A 168 6.62 1.91 4.52
CA LEU A 168 6.45 1.62 3.10
C LEU A 168 5.11 0.95 2.79
N THR A 169 4.48 0.30 3.77
CA THR A 169 3.13 -0.24 3.63
C THR A 169 2.09 0.88 3.50
N ALA A 170 2.32 2.06 4.09
CA ALA A 170 1.39 3.18 3.98
C ALA A 170 1.11 3.66 2.55
N PRO A 171 2.11 4.03 1.72
CA PRO A 171 1.87 4.39 0.33
C PRO A 171 1.33 3.22 -0.50
N VAL A 172 1.69 1.98 -0.16
CA VAL A 172 1.14 0.78 -0.82
C VAL A 172 -0.36 0.63 -0.55
N ALA A 173 -0.78 0.64 0.72
CA ALA A 173 -2.17 0.43 1.12
C ALA A 173 -3.09 1.52 0.55
N VAL A 174 -2.69 2.79 0.66
CA VAL A 174 -3.51 3.89 0.12
C VAL A 174 -3.59 3.82 -1.40
N SER A 175 -2.46 3.64 -2.08
CA SER A 175 -2.46 3.59 -3.55
C SER A 175 -3.21 2.38 -4.09
N GLU A 176 -3.15 1.24 -3.39
CA GLU A 176 -3.95 0.06 -3.68
C GLU A 176 -5.45 0.38 -3.60
N GLY A 177 -5.90 1.02 -2.51
CA GLY A 177 -7.29 1.48 -2.37
C GLY A 177 -7.72 2.43 -3.49
N VAL A 178 -6.86 3.37 -3.89
CA VAL A 178 -7.13 4.27 -5.03
C VAL A 178 -7.24 3.50 -6.36
N LEU A 179 -6.35 2.53 -6.61
CA LEU A 179 -6.36 1.71 -7.82
C LEU A 179 -7.59 0.79 -7.89
N LEU A 180 -7.98 0.20 -6.75
CA LEU A 180 -9.22 -0.57 -6.61
C LEU A 180 -10.44 0.31 -6.91
N ALA A 181 -10.49 1.53 -6.36
CA ALA A 181 -11.57 2.49 -6.63
C ALA A 181 -11.66 2.90 -8.11
N ARG A 182 -10.50 2.94 -8.80
CA ARG A 182 -10.39 3.22 -10.25
C ARG A 182 -10.70 2.02 -11.14
N ARG A 183 -10.91 0.83 -10.57
CA ARG A 183 -11.05 -0.45 -11.28
C ARG A 183 -9.83 -0.81 -12.14
N GLU A 184 -8.64 -0.38 -11.72
CA GLU A 184 -7.35 -0.72 -12.36
C GLU A 184 -6.83 -2.12 -11.94
N LEU A 185 -7.76 -3.09 -11.86
CA LEU A 185 -7.51 -4.40 -11.25
C LEU A 185 -6.48 -5.25 -12.01
N LYS A 186 -6.46 -5.14 -13.35
CA LYS A 186 -5.50 -5.89 -14.18
C LYS A 186 -4.06 -5.49 -13.90
N TYR A 187 -3.82 -4.18 -13.79
CA TYR A 187 -2.52 -3.64 -13.44
C TYR A 187 -2.11 -4.06 -12.03
N LEU A 188 -3.05 -3.99 -11.09
CA LEU A 188 -2.81 -4.38 -9.71
C LEU A 188 -2.44 -5.87 -9.63
N ALA A 189 -3.23 -6.73 -10.26
CA ALA A 189 -2.97 -8.17 -10.33
C ALA A 189 -1.63 -8.48 -11.00
N SER A 190 -1.24 -7.77 -12.08
CA SER A 190 0.05 -8.02 -12.75
C SER A 190 1.24 -7.67 -11.87
N VAL A 191 1.19 -6.54 -11.15
CA VAL A 191 2.27 -6.17 -10.20
C VAL A 191 2.33 -7.15 -9.04
N TYR A 192 1.17 -7.60 -8.53
CA TYR A 192 1.12 -8.61 -7.48
C TYR A 192 1.69 -9.94 -7.92
N LEU A 193 1.31 -10.45 -9.11
CA LEU A 193 1.87 -11.69 -9.64
C LEU A 193 3.38 -11.58 -9.82
N GLY A 194 3.87 -10.52 -10.48
CA GLY A 194 5.30 -10.32 -10.68
C GLY A 194 6.08 -10.23 -9.36
N SER A 195 5.60 -9.40 -8.44
CA SER A 195 6.27 -9.21 -7.14
C SER A 195 6.18 -10.45 -6.23
N THR A 196 5.07 -11.19 -6.26
CA THR A 196 4.88 -12.43 -5.48
C THR A 196 5.67 -13.60 -6.05
N ILE A 197 6.10 -13.54 -7.32
CA ILE A 197 7.05 -14.52 -7.88
C ILE A 197 8.49 -14.14 -7.51
N ILE A 198 8.85 -12.87 -7.66
CA ILE A 198 10.22 -12.38 -7.43
C ILE A 198 10.60 -12.44 -5.95
N PHE A 199 9.68 -12.06 -5.06
CA PHE A 199 9.96 -11.95 -3.63
C PHE A 199 10.35 -13.28 -2.97
N PRO A 200 9.60 -14.39 -3.14
CA PRO A 200 10.02 -15.72 -2.66
C PRO A 200 11.36 -16.17 -3.23
N MET A 201 11.64 -15.90 -4.51
CA MET A 201 12.93 -16.22 -5.10
C MET A 201 14.09 -15.45 -4.45
N GLY A 202 13.85 -14.21 -4.00
CA GLY A 202 14.80 -13.44 -3.20
C GLY A 202 14.99 -14.03 -1.80
N LEU A 203 13.89 -14.33 -1.12
CA LEU A 203 13.90 -14.93 0.23
C LEU A 203 14.59 -16.30 0.25
N LEU A 204 14.38 -17.15 -0.76
CA LEU A 204 15.05 -18.45 -0.88
C LEU A 204 16.56 -18.32 -1.13
N ARG A 205 17.03 -17.23 -1.75
CA ARG A 205 18.48 -16.93 -1.85
C ARG A 205 19.04 -16.48 -0.51
N LEU A 206 18.29 -15.69 0.25
CA LEU A 206 18.65 -15.33 1.63
C LEU A 206 18.74 -16.58 2.52
N LYS A 207 17.82 -17.54 2.36
CA LYS A 207 17.88 -18.84 3.03
C LYS A 207 19.20 -19.57 2.76
N LYS A 208 19.66 -19.61 1.50
CA LYS A 208 20.91 -20.30 1.12
C LYS A 208 22.17 -19.63 1.65
N THR A 209 22.17 -18.30 1.74
CA THR A 209 23.30 -17.53 2.29
C THR A 209 23.33 -17.53 3.81
N GLY A 210 22.21 -17.88 4.45
CA GLY A 210 22.06 -17.83 5.89
C GLY A 210 22.01 -16.39 6.42
N GLY A 211 22.06 -16.26 7.74
CA GLY A 211 22.10 -14.97 8.42
C GLY A 211 20.89 -14.70 9.31
N PRO A 212 20.80 -13.48 9.87
CA PRO A 212 19.78 -13.14 10.85
C PRO A 212 18.39 -12.97 10.20
N VAL A 213 17.35 -13.21 11.01
CA VAL A 213 15.94 -13.00 10.63
C VAL A 213 15.63 -11.57 10.18
N SER A 214 16.45 -10.58 10.58
CA SER A 214 16.36 -9.20 10.11
C SER A 214 16.47 -9.08 8.59
N ASN A 215 17.25 -9.95 7.92
CA ASN A 215 17.40 -9.93 6.46
C ASN A 215 16.08 -10.25 5.76
N VAL A 216 15.25 -11.13 6.33
CA VAL A 216 13.91 -11.44 5.83
C VAL A 216 13.03 -10.18 5.84
N TRP A 217 13.12 -9.41 6.92
CA TRP A 217 12.36 -8.17 7.10
C TRP A 217 12.87 -7.01 6.25
N TYR A 218 14.18 -6.89 6.03
CA TYR A 218 14.72 -5.95 5.03
C TYR A 218 14.27 -6.32 3.62
N GLY A 219 14.24 -7.61 3.29
CA GLY A 219 13.67 -8.11 2.04
C GLY A 219 12.19 -7.70 1.89
N PHE A 220 11.42 -7.81 2.97
CA PHE A 220 10.02 -7.37 2.99
C PHE A 220 9.88 -5.86 2.84
N ALA A 221 10.72 -5.05 3.49
CA ALA A 221 10.75 -3.61 3.29
C ALA A 221 11.07 -3.26 1.83
N ALA A 222 12.06 -3.90 1.20
CA ALA A 222 12.37 -3.72 -0.22
C ALA A 222 11.19 -4.11 -1.12
N PHE A 223 10.47 -5.19 -0.79
CA PHE A 223 9.25 -5.60 -1.47
C PHE A 223 8.14 -4.54 -1.37
N GLN A 224 7.94 -3.96 -0.18
CA GLN A 224 6.98 -2.85 0.00
C GLN A 224 7.42 -1.60 -0.76
N LEU A 225 8.72 -1.27 -0.77
CA LEU A 225 9.25 -0.15 -1.55
C LEU A 225 8.98 -0.31 -3.04
N PHE A 226 9.28 -1.47 -3.61
CA PHE A 226 9.01 -1.77 -5.02
C PHE A 226 7.54 -1.54 -5.35
N ARG A 227 6.64 -2.08 -4.52
CA ARG A 227 5.20 -1.91 -4.72
C ARG A 227 4.75 -0.46 -4.56
N ALA A 228 5.30 0.26 -3.59
CA ALA A 228 5.03 1.67 -3.38
C ALA A 228 5.36 2.46 -4.64
N ILE A 229 6.55 2.22 -5.22
CA ILE A 229 7.00 2.85 -6.46
C ILE A 229 6.07 2.52 -7.62
N CYS A 230 5.73 1.24 -7.82
CA CYS A 230 4.82 0.85 -8.90
C CYS A 230 3.45 1.53 -8.78
N PHE A 231 2.82 1.45 -7.61
CA PHE A 231 1.45 1.93 -7.43
C PHE A 231 1.38 3.46 -7.47
N THR A 232 2.27 4.14 -6.74
CA THR A 232 2.32 5.61 -6.75
C THR A 232 2.76 6.14 -8.12
N GLY A 233 3.71 5.47 -8.78
CA GLY A 233 4.16 5.79 -10.14
C GLY A 233 3.04 5.66 -11.18
N LYS A 234 2.21 4.62 -11.08
CA LYS A 234 1.03 4.49 -11.95
C LYS A 234 0.02 5.62 -11.75
N LEU A 235 -0.19 6.05 -10.51
CA LEU A 235 -1.20 7.05 -10.17
C LEU A 235 -0.75 8.49 -10.45
N TRP A 236 0.49 8.83 -10.10
CA TRP A 236 1.02 10.20 -10.14
C TRP A 236 2.25 10.39 -11.03
N GLY A 237 2.81 9.32 -11.60
CA GLY A 237 4.05 9.37 -12.39
C GLY A 237 3.99 10.33 -13.55
N ARG A 238 2.89 10.39 -14.31
CA ARG A 238 2.71 11.37 -15.40
C ARG A 238 2.71 12.82 -14.91
N ALA A 239 2.09 13.09 -13.75
CA ALA A 239 2.04 14.44 -13.19
C ALA A 239 3.40 14.87 -12.62
N LEU A 240 4.13 13.94 -11.99
CA LEU A 240 5.50 14.15 -11.53
C LEU A 240 6.45 14.39 -12.70
N TRP A 241 6.40 13.54 -13.73
CA TRP A 241 7.23 13.64 -14.93
C TRP A 241 7.03 14.99 -15.64
N ASN A 242 5.78 15.43 -15.78
CA ASN A 242 5.46 16.73 -16.40
C ASN A 242 5.94 17.93 -15.57
N LYS A 243 5.96 17.84 -14.22
CA LYS A 243 6.54 18.89 -13.38
C LYS A 243 8.07 18.92 -13.46
N VAL A 244 8.72 17.76 -13.50
CA VAL A 244 10.18 17.64 -13.53
C VAL A 244 10.75 18.06 -14.89
N LEU A 245 10.11 17.69 -16.01
CA LEU A 245 10.58 18.08 -17.35
C LEU A 245 10.00 19.41 -17.85
N GLY A 246 8.79 19.77 -17.42
CA GLY A 246 8.17 21.05 -17.78
C GLY A 246 8.87 22.26 -17.13
N GLY A 247 9.52 22.06 -15.99
CA GLY A 247 10.35 23.10 -15.35
C GLY A 247 11.71 23.34 -16.02
N LYS A 248 12.04 22.63 -17.11
CA LYS A 248 13.32 22.77 -17.82
C LYS A 248 13.24 23.60 -19.12
N LYS A 249 12.09 24.22 -19.41
CA LYS A 249 11.84 24.95 -20.67
C LYS A 249 11.85 26.48 -20.60
N ASP A 250 11.98 27.09 -19.42
CA ASP A 250 11.90 28.55 -19.26
C ASP A 250 13.25 29.26 -19.02
N ASP A 251 14.40 28.54 -19.00
CA ASP A 251 15.73 29.13 -18.74
C ASP A 251 16.64 29.21 -19.98
N THR A 252 16.08 29.20 -21.20
CA THR A 252 16.87 29.35 -22.45
C THR A 252 16.27 30.38 -23.40
N SER A 253 15.84 31.51 -22.85
CA SER A 253 15.59 32.74 -23.61
C SER A 253 16.41 33.88 -22.99
N LEU A 254 17.73 33.77 -23.11
CA LEU A 254 18.65 34.90 -23.13
C LEU A 254 19.67 34.58 -24.22
N ASP A 255 19.38 35.06 -25.42
CA ASP A 255 20.28 35.84 -26.30
C ASP A 255 19.51 36.23 -27.57
#